data_AF-A0A7Y5JJT0-F1
#
_entry.id   AF-A0A7Y5JJT0-F1
#
_cell.length_a   1.000
_cell.length_b   1.000
_cell.length_c   1.000
_cell.angle_alpha   90.00
_cell.angle_beta   90.00
_cell.angle_gamma   90.00
#
_symmetry.space_group_name_H-M   'P 1'
#
loop_
_entity.id
_entity.type
_entity.pdbx_description
1 polymer ?
#
loop_
_entity_poly.entity_id
_entity_poly.type
_entity_poly.pdbx_seq_one_letter_code
_entity_poly.pdbx_strand_id
1 'polypeptide(L)'
;GIAGPEGLAGIPGSVGGALAMNAGGRYAEIGEFVDRVLWLSPGGALTYLYREEIQFAYRQSSLRQGIVLEAILEGRPGQPSELVARMKQIMEQKLAAQPYRAHSAGCAFTNPPGQSAGRLIDLAGCKGLQVGGARVSEQHANFIVNTGEATFEDVTRLMALVQERVQDAHGVQLIPEVKAWPQPMIVAA
;
A
#
# COMPACT_ATOMS: atom_id res chain seq x y z
N GLY A 1 5.97 -24.77 4.42
CA GLY A 1 4.94 -25.72 3.95
C GLY A 1 3.54 -25.32 4.35
N ILE A 2 3.27 -24.02 4.47
CA ILE A 2 1.92 -23.49 4.68
C ILE A 2 1.63 -22.62 3.45
N ALA A 3 0.60 -23.00 2.70
CA ALA A 3 0.12 -22.32 1.51
C ALA A 3 -1.06 -21.39 1.86
N GLY A 4 -1.27 -20.38 1.02
CA GLY A 4 -2.22 -19.29 1.18
C GLY A 4 -1.47 -17.95 1.11
N PRO A 5 -0.73 -17.56 2.16
CA PRO A 5 -0.11 -16.24 2.24
C PRO A 5 1.03 -15.96 1.27
N GLU A 6 1.51 -16.92 0.47
CA GLU A 6 2.64 -16.70 -0.44
C GLU A 6 2.38 -15.62 -1.50
N GLY A 7 1.10 -15.33 -1.79
CA GLY A 7 0.68 -14.22 -2.63
C GLY A 7 1.07 -12.83 -2.10
N LEU A 8 1.36 -12.72 -0.81
CA LEU A 8 1.77 -11.48 -0.13
C LEU A 8 3.29 -11.24 -0.18
N ALA A 9 4.07 -12.16 -0.77
CA ALA A 9 5.51 -12.02 -0.87
C ALA A 9 5.93 -10.68 -1.49
N GLY A 10 6.85 -9.97 -0.83
CA GLY A 10 7.34 -8.67 -1.28
C GLY A 10 6.38 -7.50 -1.07
N ILE A 11 5.44 -7.61 -0.13
CA ILE A 11 4.74 -6.44 0.40
C ILE A 11 5.54 -5.91 1.60
N PRO A 12 6.11 -4.70 1.53
CA PRO A 12 6.84 -4.11 2.66
C PRO A 12 5.87 -3.64 3.76
N GLY A 13 6.34 -3.62 5.00
CA GLY A 13 5.59 -3.11 6.16
C GLY A 13 5.45 -4.13 7.29
N SER A 14 4.68 -3.77 8.32
CA SER A 14 4.33 -4.66 9.43
C SER A 14 3.03 -5.40 9.14
N VAL A 15 2.79 -6.52 9.85
CA VAL A 15 1.51 -7.26 9.78
C VAL A 15 0.33 -6.38 10.20
N GLY A 16 0.47 -5.58 11.26
CA GLY A 16 -0.58 -4.66 11.69
C GLY A 16 -0.92 -3.60 10.65
N GLY A 17 0.10 -3.01 10.00
CA GLY A 17 -0.10 -2.08 8.89
C GLY A 17 -0.75 -2.74 7.68
N ALA A 18 -0.35 -3.98 7.37
CA ALA A 18 -0.95 -4.76 6.29
C ALA A 18 -2.44 -5.02 6.56
N LEU A 19 -2.83 -5.43 7.76
CA LEU A 19 -4.21 -5.67 8.15
C LEU A 19 -5.04 -4.39 8.17
N ALA A 20 -4.49 -3.31 8.72
CA ALA A 20 -5.13 -1.99 8.69
C ALA A 20 -5.35 -1.53 7.24
N MET A 21 -4.45 -1.81 6.32
CA MET A 21 -4.58 -1.39 4.93
C MET A 21 -5.28 -2.39 4.02
N ASN A 22 -5.63 -3.59 4.49
CA ASN A 22 -5.90 -4.75 3.62
C ASN A 22 -4.85 -4.87 2.50
N ALA A 23 -3.58 -4.87 2.89
CA ALA A 23 -2.48 -4.85 1.94
C ALA A 23 -2.52 -6.11 1.07
N GLY A 24 -2.29 -5.90 -0.22
CA GLY A 24 -2.41 -6.95 -1.20
C GLY A 24 -1.93 -6.51 -2.57
N GLY A 25 -1.91 -7.43 -3.50
CA GLY A 25 -1.56 -7.17 -4.90
C GLY A 25 -2.38 -8.04 -5.83
N ARG A 26 -1.83 -8.29 -7.01
CA ARG A 26 -2.45 -9.17 -8.01
C ARG A 26 -2.73 -10.59 -7.49
N TYR A 27 -1.95 -11.06 -6.51
CA TYR A 27 -1.91 -12.48 -6.13
C TYR A 27 -2.72 -12.84 -4.90
N ALA A 28 -2.89 -11.90 -3.97
CA ALA A 28 -3.66 -12.05 -2.75
C ALA A 28 -3.77 -10.71 -2.00
N GLU A 29 -4.74 -10.63 -1.11
CA GLU A 29 -4.88 -9.63 -0.06
C GLU A 29 -4.82 -10.29 1.32
N ILE A 30 -4.22 -9.61 2.32
CA ILE A 30 -4.00 -10.22 3.64
C ILE A 30 -5.30 -10.61 4.34
N GLY A 31 -6.39 -9.88 4.07
CA GLY A 31 -7.70 -10.20 4.63
C GLY A 31 -8.14 -11.63 4.31
N GLU A 32 -7.80 -12.18 3.15
CA GLU A 32 -8.18 -13.54 2.73
C GLU A 32 -7.72 -14.64 3.69
N PHE A 33 -6.72 -14.35 4.52
CA PHE A 33 -6.08 -15.33 5.41
C PHE A 33 -6.34 -15.07 6.89
N VAL A 34 -7.18 -14.12 7.27
CA VAL A 34 -7.38 -13.79 8.70
C VAL A 34 -8.30 -14.81 9.36
N ASP A 35 -7.87 -15.42 10.47
CA ASP A 35 -8.77 -16.09 11.44
C ASP A 35 -9.25 -15.07 12.48
N ARG A 36 -8.30 -14.49 13.22
CA ARG A 36 -8.59 -13.47 14.24
C ARG A 36 -7.46 -12.48 14.44
N VAL A 37 -7.81 -11.32 14.97
CA VAL A 37 -6.90 -10.22 15.27
C VAL A 37 -7.11 -9.78 16.71
N LEU A 38 -6.02 -9.70 17.48
CA LEU A 38 -6.04 -9.01 18.78
C LEU A 38 -5.99 -7.51 18.53
N TRP A 39 -7.07 -6.83 18.86
CA TRP A 39 -7.28 -5.43 18.52
C TRP A 39 -7.56 -4.60 19.78
N LEU A 40 -6.82 -3.50 19.91
CA LEU A 40 -7.06 -2.47 20.93
C LEU A 40 -7.90 -1.37 20.31
N SER A 41 -9.13 -1.23 20.80
CA SER A 41 -10.07 -0.20 20.36
C SER A 41 -9.63 1.21 20.74
N PRO A 42 -10.16 2.26 20.06
CA PRO A 42 -9.95 3.65 20.49
C PRO A 42 -10.32 3.92 21.95
N GLY A 43 -11.33 3.20 22.47
CA GLY A 43 -11.79 3.32 23.86
C GLY A 43 -10.92 2.59 24.88
N GLY A 44 -9.82 1.95 24.44
CA GLY A 44 -8.90 1.21 25.32
C GLY A 44 -9.31 -0.23 25.63
N ALA A 45 -10.43 -0.72 25.07
CA ALA A 45 -10.82 -2.11 25.22
C ALA A 45 -9.98 -3.02 24.31
N LEU A 46 -9.48 -4.12 24.88
CA LEU A 46 -8.72 -5.16 24.19
C LEU A 46 -9.65 -6.34 23.86
N THR A 47 -9.78 -6.69 22.59
CA THR A 47 -10.64 -7.80 22.15
C THR A 47 -10.01 -8.57 21.01
N TYR A 48 -10.37 -9.85 20.88
CA TYR A 48 -10.24 -10.54 19.60
C TYR A 48 -11.40 -10.13 18.69
N LEU A 49 -11.08 -9.82 17.45
CA LEU A 49 -12.04 -9.73 16.35
C LEU A 49 -11.80 -10.91 15.43
N TYR A 50 -12.83 -11.71 15.19
CA TYR A 50 -12.81 -12.82 14.25
C TYR A 50 -13.03 -12.32 12.82
N ARG A 51 -12.66 -13.15 11.83
CA ARG A 51 -12.73 -12.84 10.41
C ARG A 51 -14.04 -12.19 9.99
N GLU A 52 -15.17 -12.72 10.46
CA GLU A 52 -16.53 -12.30 10.11
C GLU A 52 -16.89 -10.92 10.66
N GLU A 53 -16.22 -10.49 11.74
CA GLU A 53 -16.41 -9.19 12.38
C GLU A 53 -15.57 -8.08 11.72
N ILE A 54 -14.59 -8.47 10.89
CA ILE A 54 -13.68 -7.52 10.25
C ILE A 54 -14.14 -7.26 8.81
N GLN A 55 -14.53 -6.01 8.56
CA GLN A 55 -14.88 -5.56 7.23
C GLN A 55 -13.61 -5.21 6.46
N PHE A 56 -13.35 -5.95 5.37
CA PHE A 56 -12.26 -5.67 4.44
C PHE A 56 -12.83 -5.19 3.10
N ALA A 57 -12.15 -4.23 2.50
CA ALA A 57 -12.42 -3.76 1.15
C ALA A 57 -11.09 -3.38 0.47
N TYR A 58 -11.16 -3.00 -0.81
CA TYR A 58 -9.97 -2.61 -1.57
C TYR A 58 -9.25 -1.46 -0.85
N ARG A 59 -8.03 -1.77 -0.37
CA ARG A 59 -7.19 -0.84 0.42
C ARG A 59 -7.90 -0.23 1.62
N GLN A 60 -8.75 -0.99 2.32
CA GLN A 60 -9.48 -0.54 3.51
C GLN A 60 -9.79 -1.71 4.46
N SER A 61 -9.81 -1.43 5.76
CA SER A 61 -10.38 -2.35 6.76
C SER A 61 -10.97 -1.59 7.96
N SER A 62 -11.90 -2.21 8.68
CA SER A 62 -12.47 -1.67 9.93
C SER A 62 -11.42 -1.54 11.05
N LEU A 63 -10.31 -2.28 10.97
CA LEU A 63 -9.25 -2.32 11.99
C LEU A 63 -8.50 -0.98 12.16
N ARG A 64 -8.55 -0.10 11.15
CA ARG A 64 -7.82 1.20 11.14
C ARG A 64 -8.17 2.13 12.28
N GLN A 65 -9.32 1.92 12.93
CA GLN A 65 -9.77 2.78 14.00
C GLN A 65 -8.97 2.55 15.29
N GLY A 66 -8.36 1.37 15.45
CA GLY A 66 -7.59 1.00 16.63
C GLY A 66 -6.21 0.47 16.30
N ILE A 67 -5.62 -0.28 17.23
CA ILE A 67 -4.27 -0.80 17.12
C ILE A 67 -4.32 -2.33 17.01
N VAL A 68 -3.73 -2.86 15.94
CA VAL A 68 -3.51 -4.30 15.78
C VAL A 68 -2.29 -4.71 16.60
N LEU A 69 -2.47 -5.64 17.53
CA LEU A 69 -1.41 -6.13 18.41
C LEU A 69 -0.90 -7.51 17.99
N GLU A 70 -1.80 -8.39 17.55
CA GLU A 70 -1.49 -9.75 17.09
C GLU A 70 -2.47 -10.14 15.99
N ALA A 71 -2.07 -11.06 15.11
CA ALA A 71 -2.95 -11.67 14.14
C ALA A 71 -2.65 -13.16 13.99
N ILE A 72 -3.71 -13.95 13.92
CA ILE A 72 -3.66 -15.35 13.51
C ILE A 72 -4.11 -15.42 12.06
N LEU A 73 -3.24 -15.96 11.23
CA LEU A 73 -3.51 -16.18 9.82
C LEU A 73 -3.66 -17.68 9.54
N GLU A 74 -4.64 -18.00 8.71
CA GLU A 74 -4.91 -19.34 8.22
C GLU A 74 -4.16 -19.62 6.93
N GLY A 75 -3.78 -20.88 6.81
CA GLY A 75 -3.26 -21.45 5.59
C GLY A 75 -3.52 -22.93 5.58
N ARG A 76 -3.10 -23.58 4.51
CA ARG A 76 -3.24 -25.03 4.34
C ARG A 76 -1.87 -25.69 4.19
N PRO A 77 -1.71 -26.98 4.53
CA PRO A 77 -0.50 -27.70 4.19
C PRO A 77 -0.18 -27.56 2.69
N GLY A 78 1.08 -27.34 2.37
CA GLY A 78 1.55 -27.19 0.99
C GLY A 78 3.00 -27.62 0.83
N GLN A 79 3.35 -28.03 -0.40
CA GLN A 79 4.70 -28.50 -0.72
C GLN A 79 5.73 -27.35 -0.59
N PRO A 80 6.73 -27.45 0.30
CA PRO A 80 7.65 -26.34 0.56
C PRO A 80 8.41 -25.84 -0.68
N SER A 81 8.85 -26.73 -1.55
CA SER A 81 9.60 -26.38 -2.77
C SER A 81 8.77 -25.55 -3.75
N GLU A 82 7.50 -25.93 -3.95
CA GLU A 82 6.56 -25.21 -4.81
C GLU A 82 6.24 -23.82 -4.25
N LEU A 83 6.05 -23.70 -2.94
CA LEU A 83 5.77 -22.42 -2.28
C LEU A 83 6.96 -21.46 -2.39
N VAL A 84 8.19 -21.96 -2.19
CA VAL A 84 9.40 -21.15 -2.38
C VAL A 84 9.54 -20.68 -3.83
N ALA A 85 9.29 -21.56 -4.80
CA ALA A 85 9.32 -21.20 -6.21
C ALA A 85 8.28 -20.11 -6.54
N ARG A 86 7.07 -20.24 -6.00
CA ARG A 86 5.99 -19.24 -6.18
C ARG A 86 6.36 -17.88 -5.58
N MET A 87 6.87 -17.85 -4.35
CA MET A 87 7.32 -16.60 -3.72
C MET A 87 8.44 -15.93 -4.54
N LYS A 88 9.39 -16.72 -5.05
CA LYS A 88 10.47 -16.21 -5.90
C LYS A 88 9.93 -15.58 -7.20
N GLN A 89 9.01 -16.26 -7.87
CA GLN A 89 8.37 -15.74 -9.09
C GLN A 89 7.64 -14.41 -8.82
N ILE A 90 6.90 -14.31 -7.72
CA ILE A 90 6.20 -13.06 -7.34
C ILE A 90 7.21 -11.93 -7.09
N MET A 91 8.30 -12.23 -6.38
CA MET A 91 9.37 -11.27 -6.12
C MET A 91 10.07 -10.79 -7.39
N GLU A 92 10.39 -11.70 -8.32
CA GLU A 92 11.01 -11.36 -9.61
C GLU A 92 10.12 -10.41 -10.44
N GLN A 93 8.82 -10.70 -10.50
CA GLN A 93 7.87 -9.83 -11.20
C GLN A 93 7.73 -8.46 -10.54
N LYS A 94 7.73 -8.40 -9.20
CA LYS A 94 7.72 -7.12 -8.47
C LYS A 94 8.98 -6.30 -8.72
N LEU A 95 10.16 -6.93 -8.67
CA LEU A 95 11.44 -6.27 -8.94
C LEU A 95 11.52 -5.72 -10.37
N ALA A 96 10.96 -6.45 -11.34
CA ALA A 96 10.92 -6.01 -12.73
C ALA A 96 9.93 -4.84 -12.95
N ALA A 97 8.80 -4.83 -12.24
CA ALA A 97 7.72 -3.87 -12.48
C ALA A 97 7.77 -2.62 -11.60
N GLN A 98 8.49 -2.62 -10.48
CA GLN A 98 8.41 -1.57 -9.46
C GLN A 98 9.82 -1.13 -9.01
N PRO A 99 10.00 0.15 -8.62
CA PRO A 99 11.24 0.65 -8.04
C PRO A 99 11.43 0.13 -6.60
N TYR A 100 11.46 -1.19 -6.43
CA TYR A 100 11.35 -1.87 -5.13
C TYR A 100 12.46 -1.49 -4.14
N ARG A 101 13.65 -1.16 -4.66
CA ARG A 101 14.82 -0.76 -3.85
C ARG A 101 14.89 0.74 -3.58
N ALA A 102 14.03 1.55 -4.22
CA ALA A 102 14.01 2.98 -4.00
C ALA A 102 13.27 3.32 -2.70
N HIS A 103 13.68 4.40 -2.06
CA HIS A 103 12.96 4.96 -0.92
C HIS A 103 11.62 5.53 -1.41
N SER A 104 10.52 4.83 -1.11
CA SER A 104 9.15 5.21 -1.48
C SER A 104 8.15 4.65 -0.49
N ALA A 105 6.92 5.16 -0.50
CA ALA A 105 5.81 4.66 0.33
C ALA A 105 4.93 3.62 -0.40
N GLY A 106 5.41 3.04 -1.51
CA GLY A 106 4.59 2.21 -2.40
C GLY A 106 3.81 3.04 -3.42
N CYS A 107 2.67 2.50 -3.86
CA CYS A 107 1.75 3.22 -4.75
C CYS A 107 1.22 4.48 -4.06
N ALA A 108 1.36 5.64 -4.72
CA ALA A 108 0.89 6.92 -4.21
C ALA A 108 -0.64 7.01 -4.21
N PHE A 109 -1.29 6.44 -5.24
CA PHE A 109 -2.74 6.51 -5.45
C PHE A 109 -3.37 5.14 -5.60
N THR A 110 -4.61 5.03 -5.15
CA THR A 110 -5.47 3.86 -5.39
C THR A 110 -5.87 3.79 -6.87
N ASN A 111 -6.16 2.58 -7.36
CA ASN A 111 -6.66 2.42 -8.72
C ASN A 111 -8.13 2.87 -8.83
N PRO A 112 -8.47 3.77 -9.77
CA PRO A 112 -9.87 4.09 -10.06
C PRO A 112 -10.61 2.86 -10.62
N PRO A 113 -11.95 2.79 -10.50
CA PRO A 113 -12.73 1.66 -11.02
C PRO A 113 -12.43 1.35 -12.49
N GLY A 114 -12.03 0.11 -12.77
CA GLY A 114 -11.72 -0.37 -14.12
C GLY A 114 -10.43 0.19 -14.74
N GLN A 115 -9.64 0.98 -14.01
CA GLN A 115 -8.47 1.67 -14.54
C GLN A 115 -7.24 1.48 -13.63
N SER A 116 -6.06 1.75 -14.18
CA SER A 116 -4.81 1.73 -13.42
C SER A 116 -4.35 3.16 -13.20
N ALA A 117 -4.17 3.57 -11.94
CA ALA A 117 -3.61 4.87 -11.61
C ALA A 117 -2.23 5.05 -12.25
N GLY A 118 -1.37 4.03 -12.17
CA GLY A 118 -0.05 4.07 -12.81
C GLY A 118 -0.11 4.29 -14.32
N ARG A 119 -1.09 3.69 -15.01
CA ARG A 119 -1.27 3.91 -16.46
C ARG A 119 -1.74 5.33 -16.76
N LEU A 120 -2.69 5.86 -15.98
CA LEU A 120 -3.19 7.22 -16.16
C LEU A 120 -2.09 8.26 -15.91
N ILE A 121 -1.28 8.07 -14.87
CA ILE A 121 -0.14 8.94 -14.55
C ILE A 121 0.92 8.90 -15.65
N ASP A 122 1.18 7.71 -16.22
CA ASP A 122 2.11 7.56 -17.36
C ASP A 122 1.60 8.28 -18.62
N LEU A 123 0.32 8.07 -18.96
CA LEU A 123 -0.33 8.72 -20.12
C LEU A 123 -0.44 10.25 -19.97
N ALA A 124 -0.54 10.75 -18.74
CA ALA A 124 -0.46 12.18 -18.43
C ALA A 124 0.97 12.75 -18.48
N GLY A 125 1.97 11.94 -18.85
CA GLY A 125 3.36 12.37 -19.01
C GLY A 125 4.03 12.74 -17.69
N CYS A 126 3.64 12.09 -16.59
CA CYS A 126 4.17 12.42 -15.27
C CYS A 126 5.43 11.64 -14.88
N LYS A 127 5.85 10.60 -15.62
CA LYS A 127 7.12 9.91 -15.33
C LYS A 127 8.29 10.90 -15.37
N GLY A 128 9.20 10.78 -14.40
CA GLY A 128 10.36 11.67 -14.27
C GLY A 128 10.06 13.05 -13.67
N LEU A 129 8.78 13.44 -13.56
CA LEU A 129 8.36 14.71 -12.96
C LEU A 129 8.92 14.84 -11.54
N GLN A 130 9.44 16.02 -11.22
CA GLN A 130 10.20 16.25 -10.00
C GLN A 130 9.78 17.56 -9.34
N VAL A 131 9.66 17.51 -8.01
CA VAL A 131 9.53 18.68 -7.14
C VAL A 131 10.51 18.48 -5.99
N GLY A 132 11.50 19.37 -5.84
CA GLY A 132 12.57 19.22 -4.85
C GLY A 132 13.24 17.85 -4.92
N GLY A 133 13.30 17.14 -3.79
CA GLY A 133 13.86 15.78 -3.73
C GLY A 133 12.88 14.65 -4.08
N ALA A 134 11.62 14.94 -4.38
CA ALA A 134 10.63 13.94 -4.77
C ALA A 134 10.54 13.79 -6.30
N ARG A 135 10.49 12.56 -6.80
CA ARG A 135 10.36 12.28 -8.24
C ARG A 135 9.35 11.16 -8.52
N VAL A 136 8.58 11.29 -9.58
CA VAL A 136 7.79 10.16 -10.12
C VAL A 136 8.73 9.15 -10.77
N SER A 137 8.63 7.88 -10.37
CA SER A 137 9.49 6.83 -10.89
C SER A 137 9.28 6.60 -12.40
N GLU A 138 10.39 6.51 -13.13
CA GLU A 138 10.40 6.10 -14.55
C GLU A 138 9.93 4.64 -14.74
N GLN A 139 10.21 3.78 -13.76
CA GLN A 139 9.86 2.37 -13.82
C GLN A 139 8.35 2.14 -13.60
N HIS A 140 7.77 2.85 -12.64
CA HIS A 140 6.34 2.73 -12.33
C HIS A 140 5.74 4.08 -11.92
N ALA A 141 4.90 4.67 -12.77
CA ALA A 141 4.46 6.06 -12.60
C ALA A 141 3.60 6.31 -11.34
N ASN A 142 2.99 5.27 -10.75
CA ASN A 142 2.30 5.39 -9.45
C ASN A 142 3.24 5.42 -8.23
N PHE A 143 4.57 5.43 -8.41
CA PHE A 143 5.52 5.50 -7.30
C PHE A 143 6.19 6.86 -7.28
N ILE A 144 6.18 7.49 -6.11
CA ILE A 144 6.99 8.67 -5.83
C ILE A 144 8.22 8.21 -5.03
N VAL A 145 9.39 8.44 -5.61
CA VAL A 145 10.67 8.07 -5.03
C VAL A 145 11.35 9.29 -4.42
N ASN A 146 11.95 9.09 -3.25
CA ASN A 146 12.83 10.05 -2.62
C ASN A 146 14.23 9.91 -3.24
N THR A 147 14.75 11.00 -3.82
CA THR A 147 16.08 11.02 -4.47
C THR A 147 17.23 11.20 -3.47
N GLY A 148 16.96 11.26 -2.16
CA GLY A 148 17.92 11.38 -1.07
C GLY A 148 17.49 12.41 -0.03
N GLU A 149 16.90 13.52 -0.47
CA GLU A 149 16.60 14.70 0.36
C GLU A 149 15.13 15.16 0.24
N ALA A 150 14.22 14.31 -0.25
CA ALA A 150 12.81 14.68 -0.40
C ALA A 150 12.18 15.08 0.93
N THR A 151 11.56 16.25 0.96
CA THR A 151 10.78 16.71 2.10
C THR A 151 9.32 16.25 2.02
N PHE A 152 8.58 16.39 3.11
CA PHE A 152 7.12 16.18 3.11
C PHE A 152 6.42 17.12 2.11
N GLU A 153 6.87 18.37 2.03
CA GLU A 153 6.31 19.36 1.10
C GLU A 153 6.57 18.96 -0.35
N ASP A 154 7.78 18.48 -0.67
CA ASP A 154 8.13 18.00 -2.02
C ASP A 154 7.19 16.88 -2.47
N VAL A 155 6.99 15.88 -1.62
CA VAL A 155 6.14 14.72 -1.92
C VAL A 155 4.68 15.15 -2.09
N THR A 156 4.15 15.96 -1.17
CA THR A 156 2.75 16.38 -1.23
C THR A 156 2.47 17.31 -2.41
N ARG A 157 3.38 18.23 -2.75
CA ARG A 157 3.29 19.08 -3.96
C ARG A 157 3.39 18.26 -5.23
N LEU A 158 4.29 17.29 -5.30
CA LEU A 158 4.39 16.40 -6.46
C LEU A 158 3.12 15.56 -6.62
N MET A 159 2.55 15.03 -5.53
CA MET A 159 1.27 14.32 -5.58
C MET A 159 0.14 15.19 -6.12
N ALA A 160 0.02 16.43 -5.63
CA ALA A 160 -1.00 17.37 -6.09
C ALA A 160 -0.85 17.68 -7.59
N LEU A 161 0.39 17.92 -8.06
CA LEU A 161 0.67 18.16 -9.47
C LEU A 161 0.34 16.95 -10.36
N VAL A 162 0.58 15.73 -9.87
CA VAL A 162 0.18 14.51 -10.58
C VAL A 162 -1.35 14.38 -10.66
N GLN A 163 -2.07 14.69 -9.57
CA GLN A 163 -3.54 14.70 -9.58
C GLN A 163 -4.10 15.70 -10.57
N GLU A 164 -3.55 16.93 -10.61
CA GLU A 164 -3.92 17.98 -11.56
C GLU A 164 -3.75 17.50 -13.00
N ARG A 165 -2.57 16.98 -13.36
CA ARG A 165 -2.30 16.51 -14.74
C ARG A 165 -3.21 15.36 -15.17
N VAL A 166 -3.50 14.42 -14.26
CA VAL A 166 -4.40 13.31 -14.58
C VAL A 166 -5.85 13.77 -14.68
N GLN A 167 -6.27 14.73 -13.85
CA GLN A 167 -7.59 15.35 -13.95
C GLN A 167 -7.74 16.09 -15.28
N ASP A 168 -6.74 16.88 -15.70
CA ASP A 168 -6.79 17.65 -16.93
C ASP A 168 -6.76 16.76 -18.18
N ALA A 169 -5.92 15.71 -18.17
CA ALA A 169 -5.75 14.83 -19.33
C ALA A 169 -6.86 13.78 -19.48
N HIS A 170 -7.45 13.32 -18.37
CA HIS A 170 -8.33 12.16 -18.35
C HIS A 170 -9.67 12.38 -17.64
N GLY A 171 -9.88 13.53 -16.99
CA GLY A 171 -11.08 13.80 -16.21
C GLY A 171 -11.22 12.94 -14.95
N VAL A 172 -10.13 12.27 -14.53
CA VAL A 172 -10.14 11.33 -13.41
C VAL A 172 -9.46 11.94 -12.19
N GLN A 173 -10.17 12.00 -11.08
CA GLN A 173 -9.61 12.40 -9.80
C GLN A 173 -8.94 11.20 -9.12
N LEU A 174 -7.61 11.21 -9.03
CA LEU A 174 -6.87 10.18 -8.30
C LEU A 174 -7.04 10.37 -6.79
N ILE A 175 -7.26 9.26 -6.07
CA ILE A 175 -7.40 9.25 -4.61
C ILE A 175 -6.11 8.72 -3.97
N PRO A 176 -5.43 9.47 -3.08
CA PRO A 176 -4.24 9.01 -2.39
C PRO A 176 -4.44 7.70 -1.63
N GLU A 177 -3.53 6.75 -1.83
CA GLU A 177 -3.42 5.53 -1.03
C GLU A 177 -2.53 5.77 0.20
N VAL A 178 -1.44 6.51 -0.01
CA VAL A 178 -0.50 6.92 1.05
C VAL A 178 -1.21 7.83 2.07
N LYS A 179 -0.93 7.60 3.35
CA LYS A 179 -1.43 8.43 4.44
C LYS A 179 -0.43 9.52 4.79
N ALA A 180 -0.84 10.77 4.60
CA ALA A 180 -0.10 11.93 5.08
C ALA A 180 -0.47 12.18 6.55
N TRP A 181 0.54 12.18 7.42
CA TRP A 181 0.43 12.69 8.78
C TRP A 181 1.14 14.03 8.83
N PRO A 182 0.43 15.15 8.58
CA PRO A 182 1.03 16.46 8.78
C PRO A 182 1.42 16.58 10.26
N GLN A 183 2.54 17.26 10.54
CA GLN A 183 2.87 17.59 11.93
C GLN A 183 1.65 18.28 12.55
N PRO A 184 1.15 17.84 13.72
CA PRO A 184 0.14 18.60 14.43
C PRO A 184 0.72 19.99 14.65
N MET A 185 -0.03 21.03 14.29
CA MET A 185 0.27 22.37 14.77
C MET A 185 0.30 22.27 16.29
N ILE A 186 1.49 22.27 16.87
CA ILE A 186 1.64 22.48 18.31
C ILE A 186 1.20 23.93 18.49
N VAL A 187 -0.08 24.12 18.78
CA VAL A 187 -0.56 25.37 19.34
C VAL A 187 0.08 25.41 20.71
N ALA A 188 1.19 26.12 20.83
CA ALA A 188 1.77 26.46 22.12
C ALA A 188 0.65 27.13 22.94
N ALA A 189 0.31 26.50 24.06
CA ALA A 189 -0.63 27.04 25.04
C ALA A 189 -0.06 28.29 25.71
#